data_AF-A0A239XJY7-F1
#
_entry.id   AF-A0A239XJY7-F1
#
_cell.length_a   1.000
_cell.length_b   1.000
_cell.length_c   1.000
_cell.angle_alpha   90.00
_cell.angle_beta   90.00
_cell.angle_gamma   90.00
#
_symmetry.space_group_name_H-M   'P 1'
#
loop_
_entity.id
_entity.type
_entity.pdbx_description
1 polymer ?
#
loop_
_entity_poly.entity_id
_entity_poly.type
_entity_poly.pdbx_seq_one_letter_code
_entity_poly.pdbx_strand_id
1 'polypeptide(L)'
;MIQNYLLILGIRFGLVAVSLFISLTFGLYFYLAGFLTGLILPIFFRKDTSRVPISFAHLVERMTLLVIITFGEMIMGGIAKYFTMSRFSFQSILFFLIVLSLFWFYYEEFYVDIDHDNPHTTGMRLIYLHYVIFLSLTMITAALSFLTEEGVNSLFMVLFLFIALGLYYFSIVLHNTYNKATRHLSDRFLLRVLTAYGIAFALSLVFAANHLFVMLITALMTGFLAYLFYQMGET
;
A
#
# COMPACT_ATOMS: atom_id res chain seq x y z
N MET A 1 1.56 -2.90 -30.35
CA MET A 1 2.27 -2.97 -29.05
C MET A 1 3.30 -1.86 -28.86
N ILE A 2 4.53 -1.91 -29.44
CA ILE A 2 5.59 -0.91 -29.14
C ILE A 2 5.17 0.54 -29.49
N GLN A 3 4.51 0.74 -30.63
CA GLN A 3 4.02 2.08 -31.03
C GLN A 3 3.01 2.67 -30.04
N ASN A 4 2.10 1.84 -29.50
CA ASN A 4 1.12 2.28 -28.50
C ASN A 4 1.81 2.62 -27.18
N TYR A 5 2.81 1.84 -26.75
CA TYR A 5 3.61 2.16 -25.57
C TYR A 5 4.42 3.45 -25.73
N LEU A 6 5.07 3.65 -26.88
CA LEU A 6 5.80 4.87 -27.19
C LEU A 6 4.86 6.09 -27.25
N LEU A 7 3.64 5.91 -27.76
CA LEU A 7 2.63 6.97 -27.78
C LEU A 7 2.17 7.35 -26.37
N ILE A 8 1.85 6.36 -25.52
CA ILE A 8 1.49 6.62 -24.11
C ILE A 8 2.64 7.33 -23.39
N LEU A 9 3.87 6.85 -23.57
CA LEU A 9 5.06 7.43 -22.96
C LEU A 9 5.31 8.85 -23.47
N GLY A 10 5.14 9.07 -24.78
CA GLY A 10 5.30 10.37 -25.43
C GLY A 10 4.26 11.39 -24.95
N ILE A 11 2.99 10.99 -24.82
CA ILE A 11 1.92 11.85 -24.27
C ILE A 11 2.23 12.20 -22.81
N ARG A 12 2.59 11.20 -21.99
CA ARG A 12 2.96 11.42 -20.59
C ARG A 12 4.13 12.37 -20.46
N PHE A 13 5.21 12.12 -21.20
CA PHE A 13 6.40 12.95 -21.20
C PHE A 13 6.09 14.37 -21.66
N GLY A 14 5.30 14.53 -22.74
CA GLY A 14 4.87 15.83 -23.23
C GLY A 14 4.09 16.63 -22.19
N LEU A 15 3.11 16.02 -21.53
CA LEU A 15 2.31 16.69 -20.48
C LEU A 15 3.18 17.13 -19.29
N VAL A 16 4.10 16.26 -18.85
CA VAL A 16 5.02 16.59 -17.75
C VAL A 16 6.04 17.66 -18.18
N ALA A 17 6.59 17.57 -19.39
CA ALA A 17 7.52 18.57 -19.91
C ALA A 17 6.84 19.95 -20.02
N VAL A 18 5.62 20.01 -20.56
CA VAL A 18 4.82 21.24 -20.65
C VAL A 18 4.55 21.82 -19.25
N SER A 19 4.34 20.99 -18.24
CA SER A 19 4.14 21.47 -16.86
C SER A 19 5.31 22.27 -16.30
N LEU A 20 6.54 22.03 -16.77
CA LEU A 20 7.75 22.72 -16.30
C LEU A 20 7.89 24.14 -16.85
N PHE A 21 7.30 24.42 -18.02
CA PHE A 21 7.45 25.71 -18.71
C PHE A 21 6.25 26.66 -18.51
N ILE A 22 5.23 26.21 -17.77
CA ILE A 22 4.03 26.99 -17.43
C ILE A 22 4.11 27.42 -15.95
N SER A 23 3.36 28.47 -15.57
CA SER A 23 3.24 28.89 -14.17
C SER A 23 2.78 27.74 -13.26
N LEU A 24 3.26 27.74 -12.01
CA LEU A 24 3.10 26.62 -11.07
C LEU A 24 1.66 26.13 -10.90
N THR A 25 0.69 27.04 -10.83
CA THR A 25 -0.73 26.71 -10.68
C THR A 25 -1.27 25.90 -11.85
N PHE A 26 -0.96 26.32 -13.09
CA PHE A 26 -1.40 25.61 -14.29
C PHE A 26 -0.53 24.39 -14.57
N GLY A 27 0.77 24.47 -14.31
CA GLY A 27 1.72 23.37 -14.38
C GLY A 27 1.27 22.18 -13.54
N LEU A 28 0.76 22.41 -12.32
CA LEU A 28 0.25 21.33 -11.47
C LEU A 28 -0.88 20.52 -12.13
N TYR A 29 -1.82 21.18 -12.82
CA TYR A 29 -2.89 20.46 -13.53
C TYR A 29 -2.35 19.61 -14.68
N PHE A 30 -1.39 20.14 -15.46
CA PHE A 30 -0.75 19.38 -16.54
C PHE A 30 0.09 18.21 -16.02
N TYR A 31 0.78 18.41 -14.90
CA TYR A 31 1.53 17.34 -14.23
C TYR A 31 0.59 16.23 -13.74
N LEU A 32 -0.50 16.58 -13.06
CA LEU A 32 -1.52 15.62 -12.62
C LEU A 32 -2.14 14.88 -13.80
N ALA A 33 -2.47 15.58 -14.89
CA ALA A 33 -2.95 14.96 -16.12
C ALA A 33 -1.92 13.98 -16.72
N GLY A 34 -0.63 14.35 -16.75
CA GLY A 34 0.45 13.48 -17.19
C GLY A 34 0.61 12.23 -16.32
N PHE A 35 0.48 12.38 -15.00
CA PHE A 35 0.49 11.26 -14.06
C PHE A 35 -0.70 10.32 -14.28
N LEU A 36 -1.92 10.86 -14.33
CA LEU A 36 -3.16 10.09 -14.50
C LEU A 36 -3.21 9.39 -15.86
N THR A 37 -2.77 10.05 -16.93
CA THR A 37 -2.68 9.43 -18.26
C THR A 37 -1.75 8.21 -18.24
N GLY A 38 -0.62 8.27 -17.55
CA GLY A 38 0.28 7.14 -17.36
C GLY A 38 -0.35 5.96 -16.61
N LEU A 39 -1.26 6.24 -15.67
CA LEU A 39 -1.97 5.20 -14.91
C LEU A 39 -3.13 4.58 -15.73
N ILE A 40 -3.89 5.42 -16.44
CA ILE A 40 -5.17 5.06 -17.06
C ILE A 40 -4.99 4.52 -18.48
N LEU A 41 -4.12 5.12 -19.31
CA LEU A 41 -3.98 4.73 -20.72
C LEU A 41 -3.63 3.24 -20.93
N PRO A 42 -2.77 2.59 -20.12
CA PRO A 42 -2.46 1.17 -20.30
C PRO A 42 -3.69 0.25 -20.18
N ILE A 43 -4.76 0.69 -19.51
CA ILE A 43 -6.05 -0.03 -19.42
C ILE A 43 -6.70 -0.15 -20.80
N PHE A 44 -6.63 0.88 -21.64
CA PHE A 44 -7.28 0.89 -22.94
C PHE A 44 -6.53 0.03 -23.98
N PHE A 45 -5.23 -0.21 -23.79
CA PHE A 45 -4.40 -1.02 -24.68
C PHE A 45 -4.23 -2.49 -24.22
N ARG A 46 -5.15 -2.97 -23.37
CA ARG A 46 -5.20 -4.35 -22.81
C ARG A 46 -5.07 -5.49 -23.83
N LYS A 47 -5.56 -5.31 -25.06
CA LYS A 47 -5.53 -6.36 -26.11
C LYS A 47 -4.13 -6.60 -26.72
N ASP A 48 -3.22 -5.63 -26.58
CA ASP A 48 -1.86 -5.73 -27.10
C ASP A 48 -0.89 -6.42 -26.13
N THR A 49 -1.19 -6.38 -24.83
CA THR A 49 -0.35 -6.96 -23.76
C THR A 49 -0.52 -8.45 -23.59
N SER A 50 -1.65 -9.02 -24.04
CA SER A 50 -1.89 -10.47 -24.01
C SER A 50 -1.04 -11.26 -25.01
N ARG A 51 -0.24 -10.60 -25.85
CA ARG A 51 0.61 -11.24 -26.88
C ARG A 51 2.01 -11.61 -26.39
N VAL A 52 2.44 -11.11 -25.23
CA VAL A 52 3.70 -11.49 -24.57
C VAL A 52 3.34 -12.03 -23.18
N PRO A 53 3.17 -13.35 -23.03
CA PRO A 53 2.79 -13.92 -21.75
C PRO A 53 3.98 -13.79 -20.78
N ILE A 54 3.85 -12.91 -19.79
CA ILE A 54 4.71 -12.92 -18.60
C ILE A 54 4.15 -14.00 -17.68
N SER A 55 5.01 -14.88 -17.17
CA SER A 55 4.61 -15.86 -16.15
C SER A 55 3.99 -15.14 -14.95
N PHE A 56 2.81 -15.59 -14.52
CA PHE A 56 2.12 -15.01 -13.37
C PHE A 56 3.00 -15.04 -12.11
N ALA A 57 3.66 -16.17 -11.85
CA ALA A 57 4.64 -16.30 -10.76
C ALA A 57 5.74 -15.23 -10.82
N HIS A 58 6.31 -15.00 -12.00
CA HIS A 58 7.37 -14.01 -12.15
C HIS A 58 6.86 -12.57 -12.01
N LEU A 59 5.61 -12.31 -12.37
CA LEU A 59 4.98 -11.01 -12.11
C LEU A 59 4.80 -10.78 -10.61
N VAL A 60 4.25 -11.77 -9.88
CA VAL A 60 4.08 -11.71 -8.43
C VAL A 60 5.42 -11.46 -7.73
N GLU A 61 6.46 -12.19 -8.12
CA GLU A 61 7.82 -12.01 -7.61
C GLU A 61 8.31 -10.56 -7.76
N ARG A 62 8.23 -9.99 -8.97
CA ARG A 62 8.66 -8.60 -9.23
C ARG A 62 7.86 -7.57 -8.43
N MET A 63 6.55 -7.77 -8.31
CA MET A 63 5.69 -6.86 -7.55
C MET A 63 6.00 -6.92 -6.05
N THR A 64 6.24 -8.12 -5.52
CA THR A 64 6.67 -8.34 -4.14
C THR A 64 8.03 -7.75 -3.84
N LEU A 65 9.01 -7.89 -4.75
CA LEU A 65 10.31 -7.23 -4.61
C LEU A 65 10.18 -5.71 -4.54
N LEU A 66 9.30 -5.12 -5.36
CA LEU A 66 9.04 -3.69 -5.31
C LEU A 66 8.38 -3.27 -3.98
N VAL A 67 7.48 -4.08 -3.43
CA VAL A 67 6.87 -3.84 -2.11
C VAL A 67 7.92 -3.93 -0.99
N ILE A 68 8.83 -4.91 -1.04
CA ILE A 68 9.96 -5.02 -0.10
C ILE A 68 10.82 -3.75 -0.14
N ILE A 69 11.11 -3.21 -1.33
CA ILE A 69 11.85 -1.94 -1.47
C ILE A 69 11.06 -0.78 -0.84
N THR A 70 9.75 -0.69 -1.05
CA THR A 70 8.91 0.35 -0.43
C THR A 70 8.89 0.25 1.11
N PHE A 71 8.87 -0.96 1.66
CA PHE A 71 9.04 -1.15 3.10
C PHE A 71 10.44 -0.76 3.57
N GLY A 72 11.49 -1.08 2.80
CA GLY A 72 12.85 -0.63 3.06
C GLY A 72 12.94 0.91 3.09
N GLU A 73 12.26 1.59 2.17
CA GLU A 73 12.16 3.04 2.14
C GLU A 73 11.40 3.59 3.36
N MET A 74 10.31 2.96 3.77
CA MET A 74 9.59 3.32 5.00
C MET A 74 10.49 3.23 6.25
N ILE A 75 11.30 2.18 6.34
CA ILE A 75 12.26 2.01 7.45
C ILE A 75 13.38 3.06 7.37
N MET A 76 14.01 3.25 6.21
CA MET A 76 15.15 4.17 6.05
C MET A 76 14.72 5.65 6.13
N GLY A 77 13.61 6.01 5.50
CA GLY A 77 13.12 7.38 5.41
C GLY A 77 12.29 7.83 6.61
N GLY A 78 11.50 6.92 7.17
CA GLY A 78 10.69 7.13 8.36
C GLY A 78 11.46 6.84 9.63
N ILE A 79 11.82 5.58 9.86
CA ILE A 79 12.28 5.09 11.16
C ILE A 79 13.72 5.48 11.50
N ALA A 80 14.65 5.40 10.54
CA ALA A 80 16.09 5.52 10.81
C ALA A 80 16.48 6.83 11.53
N LYS A 81 15.72 7.92 11.29
CA LYS A 81 15.95 9.24 11.93
C LYS A 81 15.66 9.21 13.44
N TYR A 82 14.81 8.31 13.92
CA TYR A 82 14.42 8.18 15.33
C TYR A 82 15.23 7.12 16.08
N PHE A 83 16.03 6.30 15.39
CA PHE A 83 16.91 5.29 15.99
C PHE A 83 18.33 5.86 16.21
N THR A 84 18.40 7.02 16.86
CA THR A 84 19.64 7.63 17.34
C THR A 84 19.61 7.70 18.86
N MET A 85 20.77 7.67 19.52
CA MET A 85 20.86 7.59 20.99
C MET A 85 20.12 8.73 21.72
N SER A 86 19.91 9.87 21.05
CA SER A 86 19.23 11.04 21.60
C SER A 86 17.73 11.13 21.26
N ARG A 87 17.23 10.40 20.25
CA ARG A 87 15.83 10.47 19.79
C ARG A 87 15.08 9.15 19.90
N PHE A 88 15.76 8.09 20.31
CA PHE A 88 15.14 6.79 20.55
C PHE A 88 14.09 6.90 21.65
N SER A 89 12.87 6.48 21.33
CA SER A 89 11.73 6.56 22.25
C SER A 89 10.85 5.32 22.10
N PHE A 90 9.91 5.16 23.03
CA PHE A 90 8.90 4.10 22.95
C PHE A 90 8.05 4.18 21.68
N GLN A 91 7.83 5.39 21.14
CA GLN A 91 7.11 5.58 19.87
C GLN A 91 7.86 4.97 18.68
N SER A 92 9.19 5.03 18.68
CA SER A 92 10.03 4.41 17.64
C SER A 92 9.85 2.89 17.59
N ILE A 93 9.66 2.26 18.75
CA ILE A 93 9.37 0.81 18.87
C ILE A 93 7.97 0.51 18.30
N LEU A 94 6.96 1.30 18.66
CA LEU A 94 5.59 1.11 18.14
C LEU A 94 5.52 1.28 16.63
N PHE A 95 6.20 2.29 16.07
CA PHE A 95 6.33 2.48 14.63
C PHE A 95 6.91 1.21 14.00
N PHE A 96 8.06 0.73 14.49
CA PHE A 96 8.70 -0.47 13.95
C PHE A 96 7.78 -1.70 13.99
N LEU A 97 7.03 -1.89 15.09
CA LEU A 97 6.05 -2.97 15.21
C LEU A 97 4.90 -2.86 14.20
N ILE A 98 4.42 -1.64 13.91
CA ILE A 98 3.41 -1.42 12.86
C ILE A 98 3.96 -1.87 11.51
N VAL A 99 5.16 -1.42 11.14
CA VAL A 99 5.78 -1.76 9.85
C VAL A 99 6.03 -3.25 9.73
N LEU A 100 6.55 -3.89 10.78
CA LEU A 100 6.78 -5.32 10.81
C LEU A 100 5.47 -6.12 10.66
N SER A 101 4.40 -5.68 11.33
CA SER A 101 3.09 -6.33 11.26
C SER A 101 2.46 -6.20 9.87
N LEU A 102 2.57 -5.02 9.25
CA LEU A 102 2.13 -4.81 7.86
C LEU A 102 2.94 -5.69 6.91
N PHE A 103 4.27 -5.72 7.06
CA PHE A 103 5.11 -6.59 6.23
C PHE A 103 4.72 -8.07 6.37
N TRP A 104 4.48 -8.55 7.59
CA TRP A 104 4.06 -9.93 7.84
C TRP A 104 2.71 -10.23 7.17
N PHE A 105 1.71 -9.36 7.32
CA PHE A 105 0.41 -9.53 6.69
C PHE A 105 0.53 -9.60 5.15
N TYR A 106 1.38 -8.76 4.56
CA TYR A 106 1.68 -8.83 3.12
C TYR A 106 2.36 -10.14 2.73
N TYR A 107 3.36 -10.57 3.50
CA TYR A 107 4.12 -11.79 3.22
C TYR A 107 3.21 -13.01 3.15
N GLU A 108 2.29 -13.17 4.11
CA GLU A 108 1.36 -14.31 4.14
C GLU A 108 0.49 -14.37 2.87
N GLU A 109 -0.18 -13.28 2.48
CA GLU A 109 -1.03 -13.29 1.27
C GLU A 109 -0.19 -13.62 0.01
N PHE A 110 0.90 -12.89 -0.22
CA PHE A 110 1.57 -12.91 -1.52
C PHE A 110 2.60 -14.04 -1.69
N TYR A 111 3.19 -14.53 -0.61
CA TYR A 111 4.16 -15.63 -0.66
C TYR A 111 3.52 -16.99 -0.36
N VAL A 112 2.59 -17.06 0.59
CA VAL A 112 2.00 -18.34 1.05
C VAL A 112 0.73 -18.67 0.29
N ASP A 113 -0.20 -17.71 0.17
CA ASP A 113 -1.58 -18.01 -0.23
C ASP A 113 -1.85 -17.87 -1.74
N ILE A 114 -1.12 -17.02 -2.47
CA ILE A 114 -1.26 -16.90 -3.92
C ILE A 114 -0.96 -18.21 -4.65
N ASP A 115 -1.83 -18.57 -5.59
CA ASP A 115 -1.61 -19.66 -6.54
C ASP A 115 -0.69 -19.20 -7.67
N HIS A 116 0.60 -19.52 -7.51
CA HIS A 116 1.65 -19.10 -8.44
C HIS A 116 1.58 -19.86 -9.78
N ASP A 117 0.93 -21.02 -9.81
CA ASP A 117 0.86 -21.90 -10.99
C ASP A 117 -0.35 -21.61 -11.88
N ASN A 118 -1.19 -20.61 -11.54
CA ASN A 118 -2.39 -20.29 -12.28
C ASN A 118 -2.08 -19.71 -13.68
N PRO A 119 -2.37 -20.44 -14.78
CA PRO A 119 -1.95 -20.06 -16.14
C PRO A 119 -2.92 -19.08 -16.84
N HIS A 120 -4.04 -18.69 -16.21
CA HIS A 120 -5.17 -18.06 -16.90
C HIS A 120 -5.38 -16.57 -16.61
N THR A 121 -4.40 -15.88 -16.01
CA THR A 121 -4.57 -14.45 -15.68
C THR A 121 -3.55 -13.59 -16.42
N THR A 122 -4.02 -12.46 -16.97
CA THR A 122 -3.17 -11.46 -17.62
C THR A 122 -2.30 -10.68 -16.64
N GLY A 123 -2.40 -10.96 -15.32
CA GLY A 123 -1.67 -10.27 -14.25
C GLY A 123 -2.02 -8.78 -14.08
N MET A 124 -2.85 -8.20 -14.95
CA MET A 124 -3.04 -6.75 -14.99
C MET A 124 -3.77 -6.24 -13.74
N ARG A 125 -4.82 -6.93 -13.27
CA ARG A 125 -5.49 -6.55 -12.02
C ARG A 125 -4.54 -6.63 -10.82
N LEU A 126 -3.64 -7.61 -10.79
CA LEU A 126 -2.59 -7.71 -9.78
C LEU A 126 -1.68 -6.47 -9.79
N ILE A 127 -1.21 -6.01 -10.96
CA ILE A 127 -0.40 -4.78 -11.08
C ILE A 127 -1.15 -3.56 -10.54
N TYR A 128 -2.41 -3.36 -10.94
CA TYR A 128 -3.18 -2.19 -10.53
C TYR A 128 -3.52 -2.16 -9.04
N LEU A 129 -3.84 -3.31 -8.44
CA LEU A 129 -4.07 -3.39 -7.01
C LEU A 129 -2.77 -3.14 -6.22
N HIS A 130 -1.62 -3.62 -6.71
CA HIS A 130 -0.34 -3.27 -6.10
C HIS A 130 0.01 -1.78 -6.19
N TYR A 131 -0.43 -1.06 -7.24
CA TYR A 131 -0.30 0.41 -7.25
C TYR A 131 -1.04 1.07 -6.07
N VAL A 132 -2.20 0.53 -5.69
CA VAL A 132 -2.89 0.96 -4.46
C VAL A 132 -2.08 0.59 -3.21
N ILE A 133 -1.43 -0.57 -3.19
CA ILE A 133 -0.52 -0.96 -2.08
C ILE A 133 0.64 0.03 -1.96
N PHE A 134 1.36 0.36 -3.04
CA PHE A 134 2.46 1.33 -3.00
C PHE A 134 2.00 2.72 -2.55
N LEU A 135 0.85 3.17 -3.04
CA LEU A 135 0.26 4.44 -2.62
C LEU A 135 -0.07 4.40 -1.12
N SER A 136 -0.70 3.33 -0.66
CA SER A 136 -1.07 3.18 0.75
C SER A 136 0.15 3.13 1.67
N LEU A 137 1.21 2.40 1.30
CA LEU A 137 2.44 2.33 2.09
C LEU A 137 3.14 3.69 2.17
N THR A 138 3.22 4.43 1.06
CA THR A 138 3.82 5.78 1.08
C THR A 138 2.98 6.76 1.90
N MET A 139 1.65 6.66 1.85
CA MET A 139 0.74 7.41 2.73
C MET A 139 0.90 7.03 4.20
N ILE A 140 1.03 5.74 4.53
CA ILE A 140 1.29 5.27 5.90
C ILE A 140 2.62 5.84 6.41
N THR A 141 3.69 5.80 5.60
CA THR A 141 4.99 6.38 5.97
C THR A 141 4.84 7.85 6.33
N ALA A 142 4.18 8.64 5.48
CA ALA A 142 3.96 10.06 5.73
C ALA A 142 3.09 10.30 6.97
N ALA A 143 2.01 9.52 7.13
CA ALA A 143 1.10 9.63 8.27
C ALA A 143 1.81 9.36 9.61
N LEU A 144 2.66 8.33 9.65
CA LEU A 144 3.44 8.00 10.85
C LEU A 144 4.53 9.05 11.12
N SER A 145 5.12 9.67 10.09
CA SER A 145 6.01 10.82 10.28
C SER A 145 5.27 12.00 10.90
N PHE A 146 4.06 12.33 10.42
CA PHE A 146 3.27 13.42 10.98
C PHE A 146 2.93 13.21 12.46
N LEU A 147 2.66 11.97 12.90
CA LEU A 147 2.39 11.64 14.31
C LEU A 147 3.57 11.91 15.25
N THR A 148 4.76 12.19 14.72
CA THR A 148 5.95 12.56 15.50
C THR A 148 6.33 14.03 15.36
N GLU A 149 5.62 14.78 14.49
CA GLU A 149 5.83 16.21 14.28
C GLU A 149 4.86 17.03 15.12
N GLU A 150 5.38 18.05 15.80
CA GLU A 150 4.55 19.00 16.53
C GLU A 150 3.88 19.98 15.56
N GLY A 151 2.59 20.29 15.80
CA GLY A 151 1.87 21.37 15.09
C GLY A 151 0.99 20.93 13.92
N VAL A 152 1.02 19.65 13.53
CA VAL A 152 0.05 19.12 12.55
C VAL A 152 -1.26 18.74 13.25
N ASN A 153 -2.39 18.91 12.56
CA ASN A 153 -3.71 18.67 13.13
C ASN A 153 -3.93 17.16 13.44
N SER A 154 -4.18 16.84 14.71
CA SER A 154 -4.41 15.47 15.18
C SER A 154 -5.52 14.72 14.45
N LEU A 155 -6.65 15.37 14.16
CA LEU A 155 -7.76 14.72 13.45
C LEU A 155 -7.37 14.38 12.01
N PHE A 156 -6.68 15.31 11.33
CA PHE A 156 -6.15 15.05 10.00
C PHE A 156 -5.19 13.86 9.99
N MET A 157 -4.25 13.77 10.95
CA MET A 157 -3.32 12.64 11.04
C MET A 157 -4.04 11.30 11.19
N VAL A 158 -5.00 11.22 12.11
CA VAL A 158 -5.76 9.98 12.37
C VAL A 158 -6.54 9.57 11.13
N LEU A 159 -7.28 10.51 10.52
CA LEU A 159 -8.03 10.23 9.30
C LEU A 159 -7.10 9.79 8.16
N PHE A 160 -6.00 10.50 7.96
CA PHE A 160 -5.03 10.21 6.90
C PHE A 160 -4.37 8.83 7.09
N LEU A 161 -3.95 8.50 8.31
CA LEU A 161 -3.39 7.19 8.67
C LEU A 161 -4.39 6.06 8.41
N PHE A 162 -5.62 6.20 8.91
CA PHE A 162 -6.62 5.15 8.78
C PHE A 162 -7.11 5.00 7.35
N ILE A 163 -7.28 6.08 6.58
CA ILE A 163 -7.54 5.98 5.14
C ILE A 163 -6.43 5.19 4.44
N ALA A 164 -5.16 5.47 4.78
CA ALA A 164 -4.03 4.77 4.20
C ALA A 164 -4.01 3.27 4.57
N LEU A 165 -4.22 2.93 5.85
CA LEU A 165 -4.36 1.54 6.30
C LEU A 165 -5.56 0.84 5.65
N GLY A 166 -6.69 1.53 5.51
CA GLY A 166 -7.88 1.02 4.85
C GLY A 166 -7.62 0.68 3.38
N LEU A 167 -6.95 1.57 2.64
CA LEU A 167 -6.53 1.30 1.25
C LEU A 167 -5.58 0.11 1.15
N TYR A 168 -4.65 -0.01 2.10
CA TYR A 168 -3.71 -1.12 2.18
C TYR A 168 -4.44 -2.46 2.35
N TYR A 169 -5.22 -2.62 3.42
CA TYR A 169 -5.93 -3.88 3.69
C TYR A 169 -6.99 -4.20 2.63
N PHE A 170 -7.71 -3.19 2.14
CA PHE A 170 -8.68 -3.37 1.07
C PHE A 170 -8.03 -3.90 -0.21
N SER A 171 -6.87 -3.35 -0.59
CA SER A 171 -6.16 -3.82 -1.78
C SER A 171 -5.68 -5.26 -1.64
N ILE A 172 -5.19 -5.66 -0.46
CA ILE A 172 -4.79 -7.05 -0.19
C ILE A 172 -6.00 -7.98 -0.25
N VAL A 173 -7.11 -7.64 0.42
CA VAL A 173 -8.34 -8.46 0.36
C VAL A 173 -8.85 -8.64 -1.07
N LEU A 174 -8.70 -7.64 -1.94
CA LEU A 174 -9.08 -7.76 -3.36
C LEU A 174 -8.17 -8.70 -4.17
N HIS A 175 -6.99 -9.06 -3.66
CA HIS A 175 -6.10 -10.06 -4.25
C HIS A 175 -6.52 -11.50 -3.94
N ASN A 176 -7.41 -11.72 -2.96
CA ASN A 176 -7.97 -13.03 -2.63
C ASN A 176 -8.49 -13.82 -3.86
N THR A 177 -8.85 -13.16 -4.95
CA THR A 177 -9.22 -13.82 -6.23
C THR A 177 -8.07 -14.65 -6.86
N TYR A 178 -6.83 -14.42 -6.43
CA TYR A 178 -5.63 -15.12 -6.89
C TYR A 178 -5.13 -16.18 -5.88
N ASN A 179 -5.77 -16.29 -4.72
CA ASN A 179 -5.37 -17.25 -3.70
C ASN A 179 -5.72 -18.68 -4.13
N LYS A 180 -4.98 -19.65 -3.61
CA LYS A 180 -5.28 -21.08 -3.77
C LYS A 180 -6.70 -21.35 -3.29
N ALA A 181 -7.39 -22.31 -3.91
CA ALA A 181 -8.79 -22.62 -3.57
C ALA A 181 -9.01 -22.95 -2.07
N THR A 182 -8.00 -23.52 -1.42
CA THR A 182 -8.00 -23.85 0.02
C THR A 182 -7.70 -22.66 0.94
N ARG A 183 -7.24 -21.54 0.38
CA ARG A 183 -6.77 -20.33 1.09
C ARG A 183 -7.60 -19.09 0.77
N HIS A 184 -8.81 -19.27 0.25
CA HIS A 184 -9.71 -18.15 0.06
C HIS A 184 -10.14 -17.54 1.40
N LEU A 185 -10.03 -16.23 1.50
CA LEU A 185 -10.46 -15.48 2.68
C LEU A 185 -11.96 -15.66 2.88
N SER A 186 -12.35 -16.28 4.00
CA SER A 186 -13.76 -16.48 4.35
C SER A 186 -14.44 -15.18 4.78
N ASP A 187 -15.76 -15.07 4.58
CA ASP A 187 -16.54 -13.91 5.03
C ASP A 187 -16.40 -13.65 6.54
N ARG A 188 -16.26 -14.72 7.33
CA ARG A 188 -16.02 -14.63 8.78
C ARG A 188 -14.68 -13.98 9.08
N PHE A 189 -13.64 -14.31 8.33
CA PHE A 189 -12.34 -13.67 8.46
C PHE A 189 -12.42 -12.18 8.09
N LEU A 190 -13.05 -11.86 6.95
CA LEU A 190 -13.23 -10.48 6.51
C LEU A 190 -14.01 -9.64 7.52
N LEU A 191 -15.05 -10.22 8.14
CA LEU A 191 -15.80 -9.57 9.22
C LEU A 191 -14.91 -9.27 10.44
N ARG A 192 -14.02 -10.20 10.82
CA ARG A 192 -13.05 -9.96 11.91
C ARG A 192 -12.06 -8.85 11.56
N VAL A 193 -11.57 -8.80 10.32
CA VAL A 193 -10.70 -7.70 9.86
C VAL A 193 -11.44 -6.35 9.94
N LEU A 194 -12.66 -6.29 9.41
CA LEU A 194 -13.46 -5.07 9.37
C LEU A 194 -13.83 -4.57 10.78
N THR A 195 -14.20 -5.48 11.68
CA THR A 195 -14.52 -5.15 13.07
C THR A 195 -13.30 -4.65 13.84
N ALA A 196 -12.15 -5.33 13.72
CA ALA A 196 -10.91 -4.87 14.36
C ALA A 196 -10.47 -3.50 13.84
N TYR A 197 -10.53 -3.28 12.52
CA TYR A 197 -10.26 -1.99 11.89
C TYR A 197 -11.21 -0.89 12.39
N GLY A 198 -12.53 -1.17 12.41
CA GLY A 198 -13.54 -0.21 12.86
C GLY A 198 -13.39 0.19 14.33
N ILE A 199 -13.09 -0.77 15.21
CA ILE A 199 -12.82 -0.51 16.63
C ILE A 199 -11.57 0.34 16.79
N ALA A 200 -10.47 -0.02 16.12
CA ALA A 200 -9.22 0.73 16.19
C ALA A 200 -9.37 2.16 15.67
N PHE A 201 -10.14 2.35 14.60
CA PHE A 201 -10.43 3.67 14.05
C PHE A 201 -11.24 4.52 15.03
N ALA A 202 -12.32 3.99 15.58
CA ALA A 202 -13.16 4.69 16.54
C ALA A 202 -12.36 5.09 17.81
N LEU A 203 -11.55 4.18 18.34
CA LEU A 203 -10.69 4.48 19.50
C LEU A 203 -9.65 5.54 19.15
N SER A 204 -9.04 5.47 17.97
CA SER A 204 -8.04 6.45 17.54
C SER A 204 -8.63 7.84 17.33
N LEU A 205 -9.91 7.96 16.95
CA LEU A 205 -10.62 9.23 16.90
C LEU A 205 -10.87 9.82 18.30
N VAL A 206 -11.25 8.99 19.27
CA VAL A 206 -11.44 9.43 20.66
C VAL A 206 -10.13 9.92 21.28
N PHE A 207 -9.02 9.23 21.00
CA PHE A 207 -7.69 9.56 21.51
C PHE A 207 -6.84 10.37 20.53
N ALA A 208 -7.43 11.04 19.54
CA ALA A 208 -6.69 11.73 18.48
C ALA A 208 -5.68 12.77 19.01
N ALA A 209 -5.99 13.41 20.14
CA ALA A 209 -5.11 14.38 20.80
C ALA A 209 -3.83 13.75 21.38
N ASN A 210 -3.80 12.43 21.62
CA ASN A 210 -2.67 11.73 22.20
C ASN A 210 -2.04 10.77 21.19
N HIS A 211 -1.00 11.25 20.50
CA HIS A 211 -0.34 10.52 19.41
C HIS A 211 0.25 9.18 19.85
N LEU A 212 0.69 9.07 21.11
CA LEU A 212 1.19 7.80 21.63
C LEU A 212 0.08 6.73 21.70
N PHE A 213 -1.12 7.09 22.15
CA PHE A 213 -2.25 6.16 22.17
C PHE A 213 -2.69 5.77 20.76
N VAL A 214 -2.72 6.72 19.81
CA VAL A 214 -3.03 6.42 18.40
C VAL A 214 -2.03 5.41 17.83
N MET A 215 -0.72 5.60 18.06
CA MET A 215 0.30 4.64 17.64
C MET A 215 0.15 3.28 18.33
N LEU A 216 -0.15 3.25 19.62
CA LEU A 216 -0.37 2.01 20.36
C LEU A 216 -1.57 1.23 19.81
N ILE A 217 -2.71 1.90 19.61
CA ILE A 217 -3.92 1.30 19.03
C ILE A 217 -3.63 0.77 17.63
N THR A 218 -2.92 1.54 16.81
CA THR A 218 -2.53 1.13 15.46
C THR A 218 -1.63 -0.10 15.50
N ALA A 219 -0.60 -0.13 16.35
CA ALA A 219 0.31 -1.27 16.48
C ALA A 219 -0.41 -2.54 16.95
N LEU A 220 -1.32 -2.41 17.92
CA LEU A 220 -2.13 -3.54 18.40
C LEU A 220 -3.07 -4.05 17.31
N MET A 221 -3.71 -3.16 16.55
CA MET A 221 -4.59 -3.54 15.45
C MET A 221 -3.80 -4.27 14.35
N THR A 222 -2.70 -3.69 13.86
CA THR A 222 -1.90 -4.30 12.79
C THR A 222 -1.32 -5.64 13.22
N GLY A 223 -0.84 -5.74 14.45
CA GLY A 223 -0.31 -7.00 15.02
C GLY A 223 -1.39 -8.07 15.19
N PHE A 224 -2.57 -7.70 15.68
CA PHE A 224 -3.71 -8.61 15.80
C PHE A 224 -4.16 -9.14 14.43
N LEU A 225 -4.23 -8.27 13.41
CA LEU A 225 -4.59 -8.68 12.05
C LEU A 225 -3.54 -9.61 11.43
N ALA A 226 -2.26 -9.32 11.61
CA ALA A 226 -1.18 -10.20 11.17
C ALA A 226 -1.28 -11.59 11.83
N TYR A 227 -1.53 -11.63 13.14
CA TYR A 227 -1.72 -12.88 13.88
C TYR A 227 -2.97 -13.65 13.43
N LEU A 228 -4.09 -12.96 13.23
CA LEU A 228 -5.33 -13.55 12.74
C LEU A 228 -5.14 -14.19 11.35
N PHE A 229 -4.37 -13.51 10.48
CA PHE A 229 -4.07 -14.01 9.14
C PHE A 229 -3.18 -15.26 9.21
N TYR A 230 -2.13 -15.23 10.02
CA TYR A 230 -1.25 -16.39 10.27
C TYR A 230 -2.04 -17.63 10.74
N GLN A 231 -2.99 -17.47 11.68
CA GLN A 231 -3.81 -18.59 12.17
C GLN A 231 -4.66 -19.25 11.07
N MET A 232 -5.10 -18.49 10.06
CA MET A 232 -5.82 -19.07 8.92
C MET A 232 -4.91 -19.99 8.10
N GLY A 233 -3.62 -19.69 8.08
CA GLY A 233 -2.59 -20.49 7.43
C GLY A 233 -2.40 -21.89 8.03
N GLU A 234 -2.76 -22.11 9.30
CA GLU A 234 -2.55 -23.39 9.97
C GLU A 234 -3.78 -24.32 9.92
N THR A 235 -4.95 -23.81 9.51
CA THR A 235 -6.21 -24.59 9.37
C THR A 235 -6.41 -25.12 7.96
#